data_AF-A0A2Z6P300-F1
#
_entry.id   AF-A0A2Z6P300-F1
#
_cell.length_a   1.000
_cell.length_b   1.000
_cell.length_c   1.000
_cell.angle_alpha   90.00
_cell.angle_beta   90.00
_cell.angle_gamma   90.00
#
_symmetry.space_group_name_H-M   'P 1'
#
loop_
_entity.id
_entity.type
_entity.pdbx_description
1 polymer ?
#
loop_
_entity_poly.entity_id
_entity_poly.type
_entity_poly.pdbx_seq_one_letter_code
_entity_poly.pdbx_strand_id
1 'polypeptide(L)'
;MALWALNNIAVGSIEHTTIEVESGAIPKLLKLCVSNQEGHIVKMQAIWALANIAVHSRKTRHTVLENGATALYPLVSMLADTATDQSLSLVVMFPLMNFFCERIPPKLYFRLQPPISLFVSPILVKILSMDNTREVLVFTALRMFACFLSSGLYKKDVDNFLNVTSLMNVGIEHMMSLPAKESIDLLCEMLSNAYKDEIFLESCLKGSNNILVNSAMAKIFFEMVDESVVYSGGVIDKLKCLQENYKQYTLTCVFVR
;
A
#
# COMPACT_ATOMS: atom_id res chain seq x y z
N MET A 1 15.61 24.69 -5.66
CA MET A 1 16.77 24.02 -6.30
C MET A 1 17.48 23.05 -5.36
N ALA A 2 17.83 23.42 -4.12
CA ALA A 2 18.50 22.50 -3.18
C ALA A 2 17.71 21.21 -2.88
N LEU A 3 16.40 21.29 -2.62
CA LEU A 3 15.55 20.11 -2.39
C LEU A 3 15.42 19.21 -3.63
N TRP A 4 15.42 19.81 -4.83
CA TRP A 4 15.34 19.06 -6.09
C TRP A 4 16.66 18.32 -6.38
N ALA A 5 17.79 18.97 -6.07
CA ALA A 5 19.10 18.34 -6.11
C ALA A 5 19.23 17.21 -5.07
N LEU A 6 18.73 17.43 -3.85
CA LEU A 6 18.71 16.42 -2.78
C LEU A 6 17.82 15.23 -3.15
N ASN A 7 16.67 15.47 -3.80
CA ASN A 7 15.83 14.40 -4.31
C ASN A 7 16.55 13.54 -5.36
N ASN A 8 17.29 14.16 -6.28
CA ASN A 8 18.07 13.45 -7.30
C ASN A 8 19.28 12.69 -6.71
N ILE A 9 19.87 13.21 -5.63
CA ILE A 9 20.95 12.54 -4.89
C ILE A 9 20.39 11.35 -4.09
N ALA A 10 19.26 11.52 -3.40
CA ALA A 10 18.57 10.46 -2.66
C ALA A 10 18.02 9.34 -3.58
N VAL A 11 17.81 9.61 -4.87
CA VAL A 11 17.48 8.58 -5.87
C VAL A 11 18.72 7.73 -6.23
N GLY A 12 19.94 8.29 -6.10
CA GLY A 12 21.18 7.65 -6.49
C GLY A 12 21.89 6.96 -5.33
N SER A 13 21.91 5.63 -5.34
CA SER A 13 22.71 4.72 -4.48
C SER A 13 22.54 4.81 -2.94
N ILE A 14 22.72 3.67 -2.28
CA ILE A 14 22.65 3.51 -0.83
C ILE A 14 23.77 4.33 -0.14
N GLU A 15 24.91 4.55 -0.80
CA GLU A 15 26.02 5.32 -0.25
C GLU A 15 25.64 6.79 -0.02
N HIS A 16 24.96 7.44 -0.97
CA HIS A 16 24.54 8.83 -0.81
C HIS A 16 23.48 8.98 0.28
N THR A 17 22.54 8.03 0.36
CA THR A 17 21.51 8.01 1.42
C THR A 17 22.14 7.87 2.81
N THR A 18 23.20 7.08 2.92
CA THR A 18 23.93 6.91 4.19
C THR A 18 24.60 8.23 4.62
N ILE A 19 25.24 8.93 3.68
CA ILE A 19 25.83 10.25 3.92
C ILE A 19 24.77 11.29 4.31
N GLU A 20 23.60 11.29 3.67
CA GLU A 20 22.50 12.20 4.02
C GLU A 20 21.99 11.97 5.44
N VAL A 21 21.81 10.71 5.84
CA VAL A 21 21.42 10.34 7.20
C VAL A 21 22.47 10.80 8.22
N GLU A 22 23.74 10.55 7.94
CA GLU A 22 24.87 10.94 8.81
C GLU A 22 25.08 12.45 8.88
N SER A 23 24.74 13.20 7.83
CA SER A 23 24.82 14.66 7.78
C SER A 23 23.74 15.39 8.60
N GLY A 24 22.79 14.65 9.19
CA GLY A 24 21.65 15.22 9.90
C GLY A 24 20.60 15.85 8.98
N ALA A 25 20.45 15.34 7.75
CA ALA A 25 19.45 15.82 6.81
C ALA A 25 18.02 15.54 7.29
N ILE A 26 17.77 14.38 7.93
CA ILE A 26 16.44 13.96 8.39
C ILE A 26 15.78 15.02 9.31
N PRO A 27 16.39 15.46 10.42
CA PRO A 27 15.80 16.50 11.27
C PRO A 27 15.50 17.82 10.54
N LYS A 28 16.36 18.23 9.60
CA LYS A 28 16.18 19.46 8.81
C LYS A 28 14.99 19.34 7.86
N LEU A 29 14.88 18.22 7.15
CA LEU A 29 13.76 17.95 6.25
C LEU A 29 12.44 17.88 7.02
N LEU A 30 12.41 17.17 8.17
CA LEU A 30 11.23 17.11 9.04
C LEU A 30 10.78 18.49 9.50
N LYS A 31 11.71 19.38 9.85
CA LYS A 31 11.40 20.76 10.23
C LYS A 31 10.73 21.54 9.08
N LEU A 32 11.16 21.32 7.84
CA LEU A 32 10.52 21.92 6.66
C LEU A 32 9.10 21.39 6.46
N CYS A 33 8.86 20.09 6.67
CA CYS A 33 7.54 19.47 6.51
C CYS A 33 6.47 20.09 7.42
N VAL A 34 6.84 20.43 8.66
CA VAL A 34 5.92 20.97 9.68
C VAL A 34 5.97 22.50 9.82
N SER A 35 6.82 23.18 9.06
CA SER A 35 6.97 24.63 9.16
C SER A 35 5.73 25.36 8.64
N ASN A 36 5.16 26.27 9.43
CA ASN A 36 4.05 27.13 8.97
C ASN A 36 4.50 28.26 8.03
N GLN A 37 5.82 28.47 7.90
CA GLN A 37 6.38 29.54 7.06
C GLN A 37 6.63 29.08 5.62
N GLU A 38 6.69 27.76 5.39
CA GLU A 38 7.01 27.19 4.08
C GLU A 38 5.76 26.91 3.26
N GLY A 39 5.84 27.18 1.95
CA GLY A 39 4.75 26.86 1.01
C GLY A 39 4.59 25.36 0.77
N HIS A 40 3.41 24.95 0.27
CA HIS A 40 3.07 23.55 0.00
C HIS A 40 4.09 22.81 -0.87
N ILE A 41 4.69 23.51 -1.86
CA ILE A 41 5.70 22.92 -2.75
C ILE A 41 6.97 22.52 -1.98
N VAL A 42 7.44 23.36 -1.05
CA VAL A 42 8.64 23.08 -0.25
C VAL A 42 8.40 21.91 0.69
N LYS A 43 7.23 21.88 1.34
CA LYS A 43 6.81 20.77 2.20
C LYS A 43 6.76 19.46 1.41
N MET A 44 6.11 19.47 0.26
CA MET A 44 6.00 18.30 -0.61
C MET A 44 7.39 17.80 -1.01
N GLN A 45 8.29 18.68 -1.46
CA GLN A 45 9.64 18.30 -1.85
C GLN A 45 10.47 17.74 -0.68
N ALA A 46 10.34 18.32 0.51
CA ALA A 46 11.00 17.80 1.72
C ALA A 46 10.52 16.39 2.07
N ILE A 47 9.22 16.14 1.91
CA ILE A 47 8.66 14.83 2.17
C ILE A 47 9.06 13.81 1.10
N TRP A 48 9.11 14.21 -0.17
CA TRP A 48 9.62 13.38 -1.25
C TRP A 48 11.07 12.92 -1.00
N ALA A 49 11.93 13.83 -0.56
CA ALA A 49 13.30 13.49 -0.16
C ALA A 49 13.32 12.47 1.01
N LEU A 50 12.50 12.67 2.04
CA LEU A 50 12.38 11.73 3.16
C LEU A 50 11.87 10.35 2.71
N ALA A 51 10.93 10.29 1.77
CA ALA A 51 10.40 9.05 1.25
C ALA A 51 11.43 8.27 0.42
N ASN A 52 12.28 8.96 -0.32
CA ASN A 52 13.40 8.34 -1.03
C ASN A 52 14.44 7.80 -0.03
N ILE A 53 14.79 8.54 1.02
CA ILE A 53 15.66 8.05 2.10
C ILE A 53 15.07 6.80 2.78
N ALA A 54 13.75 6.76 2.98
CA ALA A 54 13.05 5.64 3.59
C ALA A 54 13.01 4.38 2.71
N VAL A 55 13.11 4.50 1.39
CA VAL A 55 12.99 3.34 0.48
C VAL A 55 14.20 2.42 0.53
N HIS A 56 15.40 2.97 0.80
CA HIS A 56 16.67 2.24 0.68
C HIS A 56 16.89 1.16 1.73
N SER A 57 16.38 1.34 2.96
CA SER A 57 16.53 0.33 4.00
C SER A 57 15.47 0.43 5.08
N ARG A 58 15.18 -0.71 5.71
CA ARG A 58 14.34 -0.77 6.91
C ARG A 58 14.88 0.11 8.05
N LYS A 59 16.20 0.22 8.19
CA LYS A 59 16.85 1.05 9.21
C LYS A 59 16.56 2.53 8.99
N THR A 60 16.77 3.04 7.78
CA THR A 60 16.55 4.46 7.43
C THR A 60 15.08 4.83 7.55
N ARG A 61 14.15 3.97 7.10
CA ARG A 61 12.71 4.14 7.30
C ARG A 61 12.35 4.28 8.78
N HIS A 62 12.83 3.37 9.64
CA HIS A 62 12.60 3.48 11.07
C HIS A 62 13.20 4.76 11.66
N THR A 63 14.40 5.15 11.23
CA THR A 63 15.02 6.41 11.69
C THR A 63 14.16 7.62 11.34
N VAL A 64 13.61 7.70 10.13
CA VAL A 64 12.69 8.79 9.75
C VAL A 64 11.44 8.79 10.62
N LEU A 65 10.80 7.63 10.81
CA LEU A 65 9.61 7.48 11.65
C LEU A 65 9.88 7.78 13.14
N GLU A 66 11.05 7.39 13.65
CA GLU A 66 11.50 7.65 15.02
C GLU A 66 11.75 9.15 15.26
N ASN A 67 12.34 9.84 14.29
CA ASN A 67 12.65 11.27 14.39
C ASN A 67 11.42 12.16 14.18
N GLY A 68 10.38 11.70 13.48
CA GLY A 68 9.20 12.53 13.25
C GLY A 68 8.07 11.86 12.48
N ALA A 69 7.42 10.88 13.11
CA ALA A 69 6.14 10.31 12.65
C ALA A 69 5.09 11.37 12.27
N THR A 70 5.11 12.53 12.94
CA THR A 70 4.19 13.64 12.66
C THR A 70 4.37 14.27 11.28
N ALA A 71 5.51 14.07 10.62
CA ALA A 71 5.74 14.56 9.25
C ALA A 71 4.92 13.81 8.19
N LEU A 72 4.27 12.70 8.56
CA LEU A 72 3.31 12.02 7.68
C LEU A 72 1.94 12.72 7.66
N TYR A 73 1.54 13.45 8.71
CA TYR A 73 0.24 14.14 8.73
C TYR A 73 0.06 15.16 7.60
N PRO A 74 1.06 15.99 7.25
CA PRO A 74 0.98 16.83 6.07
C PRO A 74 0.67 16.05 4.79
N LEU A 75 1.26 14.88 4.56
CA LEU A 75 0.91 14.05 3.39
C LEU A 75 -0.49 13.49 3.46
N VAL A 76 -0.91 12.99 4.63
CA VAL A 76 -2.25 12.41 4.80
C VAL A 76 -3.31 13.49 4.60
N SER A 77 -3.08 14.71 5.12
CA SER A 77 -3.92 15.87 4.88
C SER A 77 -3.94 16.23 3.39
N MET A 78 -2.77 16.31 2.76
CA MET A 78 -2.69 16.58 1.32
C MET A 78 -3.43 15.52 0.51
N LEU A 79 -3.35 14.24 0.88
CA LEU A 79 -4.06 13.16 0.18
C LEU A 79 -5.59 13.34 0.28
N ALA A 80 -6.08 13.84 1.42
CA ALA A 80 -7.50 14.19 1.58
C ALA A 80 -7.91 15.35 0.67
N ASP A 81 -7.04 16.36 0.53
CA ASP A 81 -7.24 17.53 -0.32
C ASP A 81 -7.15 17.18 -1.81
N THR A 82 -6.40 16.13 -2.18
CA THR A 82 -6.25 15.69 -3.57
C THR A 82 -7.36 14.75 -4.03
N ALA A 83 -8.36 14.43 -3.20
CA ALA A 83 -9.47 13.54 -3.56
C ALA A 83 -10.41 14.10 -4.65
N THR A 84 -10.02 15.18 -5.33
CA THR A 84 -10.64 15.76 -6.53
C THR A 84 -9.65 15.92 -7.71
N ASP A 85 -8.34 15.73 -7.47
CA ASP A 85 -7.27 15.81 -8.46
C ASP A 85 -6.48 14.50 -8.49
N GLN A 86 -6.74 13.71 -9.53
CA GLN A 86 -6.12 12.40 -9.73
C GLN A 86 -4.59 12.50 -9.92
N SER A 87 -4.09 13.57 -10.56
CA SER A 87 -2.65 13.73 -10.82
C SER A 87 -1.90 14.05 -9.53
N LEU A 88 -2.46 14.91 -8.68
CA LEU A 88 -1.87 15.23 -7.38
C LEU A 88 -1.98 14.04 -6.41
N SER A 89 -3.06 13.27 -6.46
CA SER A 89 -3.21 12.05 -5.65
C SER A 89 -2.07 11.07 -5.88
N LEU A 90 -1.68 10.82 -7.14
CA LEU A 90 -0.54 9.96 -7.48
C LEU A 90 0.78 10.45 -6.84
N VAL A 91 1.01 11.75 -6.86
CA VAL A 91 2.22 12.37 -6.32
C VAL A 91 2.30 12.22 -4.80
N VAL A 92 1.16 12.21 -4.10
CA VAL A 92 1.12 12.10 -2.64
C VAL A 92 1.11 10.65 -2.17
N MET A 93 0.55 9.72 -2.93
CA MET A 93 0.52 8.28 -2.58
C MET A 93 1.91 7.66 -2.56
N PHE A 94 2.76 7.96 -3.55
CA PHE A 94 4.09 7.36 -3.67
C PHE A 94 4.95 7.50 -2.39
N PRO A 95 5.12 8.71 -1.80
CA PRO A 95 5.89 8.82 -0.59
C PRO A 95 5.26 8.06 0.59
N LEU A 96 3.93 8.04 0.73
CA LEU A 96 3.24 7.26 1.76
C LEU A 96 3.49 5.75 1.61
N MET A 97 3.48 5.22 0.39
CA MET A 97 3.79 3.82 0.11
C MET A 97 5.17 3.43 0.64
N ASN A 98 6.19 4.27 0.41
CA ASN A 98 7.56 4.00 0.86
C ASN A 98 7.68 3.94 2.38
N PHE A 99 6.81 4.64 3.12
CA PHE A 99 6.76 4.56 4.58
C PHE A 99 5.99 3.34 5.09
N PHE A 100 4.97 2.88 4.37
CA PHE A 100 4.09 1.80 4.82
C PHE A 100 4.47 0.41 4.32
N CYS A 101 5.32 0.28 3.30
CA CYS A 101 5.60 -0.99 2.62
C CYS A 101 6.18 -2.13 3.48
N GLU A 102 6.53 -1.87 4.75
CA GLU A 102 6.97 -2.89 5.70
C GLU A 102 6.34 -2.70 7.08
N ARG A 103 6.38 -3.77 7.88
CA ARG A 103 5.88 -3.76 9.27
C ARG A 103 6.57 -2.70 10.12
N ILE A 104 5.78 -1.74 10.57
CA ILE A 104 6.21 -0.69 11.49
C ILE A 104 6.43 -1.33 12.88
N PRO A 105 7.51 -0.98 13.61
CA PRO A 105 7.74 -1.48 14.95
C PRO A 105 6.60 -1.04 15.88
N PRO A 106 6.04 -1.95 16.70
CA PRO A 106 4.95 -1.61 17.63
C PRO A 106 5.26 -0.41 18.54
N LYS A 107 6.53 -0.24 18.90
CA LYS A 107 7.03 0.91 19.68
C LYS A 107 6.85 2.27 18.98
N LEU A 108 6.54 2.32 17.68
CA LEU A 108 6.29 3.58 16.97
C LEU A 108 4.80 3.86 16.78
N TYR A 109 3.92 2.89 17.06
CA TYR A 109 2.48 3.04 16.84
C TYR A 109 1.88 4.16 17.68
N PHE A 110 2.36 4.36 18.91
CA PHE A 110 1.88 5.44 19.77
C PHE A 110 2.31 6.83 19.28
N ARG A 111 3.39 6.92 18.49
CA ARG A 111 3.85 8.20 17.91
C ARG A 111 3.08 8.61 16.66
N LEU A 112 2.27 7.70 16.11
CA LEU A 112 1.42 7.92 14.93
C LEU A 112 -0.03 8.20 15.36
N GLN A 113 -0.24 9.00 16.43
CA GLN A 113 -1.56 9.35 16.97
C GLN A 113 -2.03 10.76 16.53
N PRO A 114 -3.31 10.92 16.12
CA PRO A 114 -4.34 9.87 15.97
C PRO A 114 -3.97 8.85 14.87
N PRO A 115 -4.35 7.56 15.02
CA PRO A 115 -3.91 6.48 14.14
C PRO A 115 -4.02 6.90 12.68
N ILE A 116 -2.89 7.02 11.97
CA ILE A 116 -2.87 7.41 10.55
C ILE A 116 -3.80 6.51 9.71
N SER A 117 -3.97 5.27 10.14
CA SER A 117 -4.93 4.30 9.63
C SER A 117 -6.38 4.80 9.54
N LEU A 118 -6.84 5.62 10.48
CA LEU A 118 -8.20 6.15 10.50
C LEU A 118 -8.45 7.16 9.37
N PHE A 119 -7.39 7.76 8.83
CA PHE A 119 -7.49 8.73 7.75
C PHE A 119 -7.25 8.07 6.40
N VAL A 120 -6.25 7.17 6.31
CA VAL A 120 -5.85 6.57 5.03
C VAL A 120 -6.98 5.75 4.42
N SER A 121 -7.64 4.87 5.18
CA SER A 121 -8.65 3.96 4.60
C SER A 121 -9.84 4.71 3.98
N PRO A 122 -10.50 5.67 4.67
CA PRO A 122 -11.60 6.43 4.08
C PRO A 122 -11.18 7.27 2.86
N ILE A 123 -9.97 7.84 2.88
CA ILE A 123 -9.46 8.61 1.74
C ILE A 123 -9.26 7.71 0.52
N LEU A 124 -8.68 6.52 0.70
CA LEU A 124 -8.50 5.57 -0.40
C LEU A 124 -9.83 5.09 -0.97
N VAL A 125 -10.84 4.83 -0.13
CA VAL A 125 -12.21 4.52 -0.61
C VAL A 125 -12.72 5.66 -1.47
N LYS A 126 -12.64 6.90 -0.98
CA LYS A 126 -13.10 8.08 -1.71
C LYS A 126 -12.40 8.23 -3.07
N ILE A 127 -11.09 7.97 -3.13
CA ILE A 127 -10.31 8.05 -4.37
C ILE A 127 -10.70 6.94 -5.35
N LEU A 128 -10.91 5.72 -4.88
CA LEU A 128 -11.38 4.62 -5.72
C LEU A 128 -12.80 4.88 -6.25
N SER A 129 -13.67 5.47 -5.44
CA SER A 129 -15.05 5.81 -5.81
C SER A 129 -15.18 7.09 -6.66
N MET A 130 -14.09 7.67 -7.19
CA MET A 130 -14.17 8.83 -8.08
C MET A 130 -14.69 8.41 -9.48
N ASP A 131 -15.50 9.28 -10.09
CA ASP A 131 -15.92 9.08 -11.48
C ASP A 131 -14.71 9.14 -12.44
N ASN A 132 -14.67 8.24 -13.43
CA ASN A 132 -13.58 8.16 -14.42
C ASN A 132 -12.17 8.08 -13.79
N THR A 133 -12.02 7.28 -12.72
CA THR A 133 -10.70 7.04 -12.11
C THR A 133 -9.77 6.37 -13.11
N ARG A 134 -8.60 6.99 -13.37
CA ARG A 134 -7.57 6.41 -14.24
C ARG A 134 -7.08 5.08 -13.66
N GLU A 135 -6.84 4.10 -14.54
CA GLU A 135 -6.28 2.79 -14.19
C GLU A 135 -5.02 2.89 -13.32
N VAL A 136 -4.11 3.80 -13.67
CA VAL A 136 -2.87 4.03 -12.91
C VAL A 136 -3.13 4.50 -11.47
N LEU A 137 -4.21 5.25 -11.24
CA LEU A 137 -4.61 5.72 -9.91
C LEU A 137 -5.25 4.60 -9.11
N VAL A 138 -6.10 3.78 -9.74
CA VAL A 138 -6.65 2.56 -9.11
C VAL A 138 -5.51 1.65 -8.66
N PHE A 139 -4.59 1.32 -9.55
CA PHE A 139 -3.43 0.47 -9.25
C PHE A 139 -2.60 1.04 -8.09
N THR A 140 -2.29 2.35 -8.13
CA THR A 140 -1.49 3.01 -7.09
C THR A 140 -2.22 3.01 -5.74
N ALA A 141 -3.53 3.28 -5.71
CA ALA A 141 -4.33 3.27 -4.50
C ALA A 141 -4.39 1.86 -3.86
N LEU A 142 -4.56 0.81 -4.69
CA LEU A 142 -4.57 -0.57 -4.22
C LEU A 142 -3.19 -1.03 -3.71
N ARG A 143 -2.09 -0.63 -4.37
CA ARG A 143 -0.75 -0.89 -3.84
C ARG A 143 -0.47 -0.17 -2.54
N MET A 144 -0.94 1.07 -2.41
CA MET A 144 -0.86 1.80 -1.15
C MET A 144 -1.65 1.11 -0.04
N PHE A 145 -2.81 0.55 -0.36
CA PHE A 145 -3.57 -0.27 0.58
C PHE A 145 -2.80 -1.54 0.98
N ALA A 146 -2.21 -2.26 0.03
CA ALA A 146 -1.36 -3.42 0.30
C ALA A 146 -0.20 -3.08 1.26
N CYS A 147 0.53 -2.00 0.97
CA CYS A 147 1.57 -1.47 1.86
C CYS A 147 1.01 -1.13 3.25
N PHE A 148 -0.13 -0.45 3.31
CA PHE A 148 -0.76 -0.11 4.59
C PHE A 148 -1.09 -1.35 5.44
N LEU A 149 -1.48 -2.47 4.81
CA LEU A 149 -1.68 -3.75 5.50
C LEU A 149 -0.37 -4.33 6.02
N SER A 150 0.70 -4.30 5.21
CA SER A 150 2.06 -4.70 5.62
C SER A 150 2.51 -4.00 6.89
N SER A 151 2.15 -2.72 7.04
CA SER A 151 2.52 -1.89 8.19
C SER A 151 2.00 -2.42 9.53
N GLY A 152 0.83 -3.09 9.53
CA GLY A 152 0.15 -3.59 10.72
C GLY A 152 -0.51 -2.53 11.60
N LEU A 153 -0.65 -1.28 11.13
CA LEU A 153 -1.24 -0.17 11.89
C LEU A 153 -2.74 -0.36 12.19
N TYR A 154 -3.46 -1.09 11.33
CA TYR A 154 -4.90 -1.30 11.45
C TYR A 154 -5.30 -2.17 12.66
N LYS A 155 -4.39 -3.00 13.18
CA LYS A 155 -4.70 -4.01 14.21
C LYS A 155 -5.01 -3.45 15.60
N LYS A 156 -4.86 -2.14 15.80
CA LYS A 156 -4.96 -1.53 17.14
C LYS A 156 -6.37 -1.04 17.49
N ASP A 157 -7.27 -0.96 16.51
CA ASP A 157 -8.61 -0.38 16.68
C ASP A 157 -9.65 -1.17 15.88
N VAL A 158 -10.83 -1.35 16.47
CA VAL A 158 -11.97 -2.04 15.82
C VAL A 158 -12.47 -1.23 14.64
N ASP A 159 -12.51 0.10 14.75
CA ASP A 159 -12.97 0.98 13.67
C ASP A 159 -12.01 0.95 12.48
N ASN A 160 -10.70 0.81 12.74
CA ASN A 160 -9.70 0.62 11.68
C ASN A 160 -9.95 -0.68 10.92
N PHE A 161 -10.29 -1.76 11.64
CA PHE A 161 -10.54 -3.06 11.03
C PHE A 161 -11.75 -3.05 10.09
N LEU A 162 -12.86 -2.42 10.51
CA LEU A 162 -14.06 -2.26 9.67
C LEU A 162 -13.78 -1.44 8.41
N ASN A 163 -13.08 -0.31 8.56
CA ASN A 163 -12.70 0.54 7.42
C ASN A 163 -11.78 -0.18 6.44
N VAL A 164 -10.83 -0.97 6.94
CA VAL A 164 -9.95 -1.80 6.11
C VAL A 164 -10.72 -2.88 5.36
N THR A 165 -11.69 -3.54 6.00
CA THR A 165 -12.53 -4.56 5.36
C THR A 165 -13.41 -3.95 4.27
N SER A 166 -13.99 -2.77 4.51
CA SER A 166 -14.77 -2.03 3.50
C SER A 166 -13.90 -1.63 2.29
N LEU A 167 -12.74 -1.03 2.54
CA LEU A 167 -11.78 -0.66 1.49
C LEU A 167 -11.33 -1.87 0.68
N MET A 168 -11.18 -3.02 1.33
CA MET A 168 -10.83 -4.26 0.64
C MET A 168 -11.91 -4.71 -0.35
N ASN A 169 -13.18 -4.67 0.04
CA ASN A 169 -14.29 -5.03 -0.85
C ASN A 169 -14.35 -4.10 -2.06
N VAL A 170 -14.30 -2.77 -1.83
CA VAL A 170 -14.23 -1.77 -2.90
C VAL A 170 -13.00 -1.98 -3.76
N GLY A 171 -11.86 -2.28 -3.15
CA GLY A 171 -10.61 -2.47 -3.86
C GLY A 171 -10.61 -3.69 -4.76
N ILE A 172 -11.20 -4.80 -4.32
CA ILE A 172 -11.40 -6.00 -5.12
C ILE A 172 -12.29 -5.71 -6.35
N GLU A 173 -13.37 -4.95 -6.18
CA GLU A 173 -14.24 -4.56 -7.30
C GLU A 173 -13.46 -3.78 -8.36
N HIS A 174 -12.65 -2.81 -7.94
CA HIS A 174 -11.84 -2.01 -8.85
C HIS A 174 -10.67 -2.80 -9.45
N MET A 175 -10.18 -3.83 -8.76
CA MET A 175 -9.12 -4.70 -9.27
C MET A 175 -9.55 -5.49 -10.51
N MET A 176 -10.86 -5.74 -10.69
CA MET A 176 -11.41 -6.33 -11.92
C MET A 176 -11.32 -5.41 -13.14
N SER A 177 -11.12 -4.11 -12.95
CA SER A 177 -10.96 -3.13 -14.03
C SER A 177 -9.51 -3.01 -14.53
N LEU A 178 -8.55 -3.56 -13.78
CA LEU A 178 -7.13 -3.55 -14.11
C LEU A 178 -6.77 -4.70 -15.08
N PRO A 179 -5.63 -4.61 -15.78
CA PRO A 179 -5.15 -5.71 -16.59
C PRO A 179 -4.77 -6.90 -15.71
N ALA A 180 -4.95 -8.10 -16.26
CA ALA A 180 -4.88 -9.37 -15.55
C ALA A 180 -3.62 -9.54 -14.67
N LYS A 181 -2.45 -9.13 -15.19
CA LYS A 181 -1.19 -9.30 -14.50
C LYS A 181 -1.12 -8.41 -13.24
N GLU A 182 -1.48 -7.14 -13.39
CA GLU A 182 -1.50 -6.15 -12.33
C GLU A 182 -2.50 -6.52 -11.22
N SER A 183 -3.68 -7.03 -11.59
CA SER A 183 -4.68 -7.56 -10.64
C SER A 183 -4.10 -8.73 -9.84
N ILE A 184 -3.43 -9.67 -10.52
CA ILE A 184 -2.84 -10.85 -9.89
C ILE A 184 -1.68 -10.47 -8.96
N ASP A 185 -0.79 -9.57 -9.39
CA ASP A 185 0.33 -9.06 -8.58
C ASP A 185 -0.20 -8.43 -7.28
N LEU A 186 -1.23 -7.59 -7.40
CA LEU A 186 -1.88 -6.95 -6.25
C LEU A 186 -2.52 -7.95 -5.29
N LEU A 187 -3.26 -8.94 -5.82
CA LEU A 187 -3.84 -10.00 -4.98
C LEU A 187 -2.74 -10.76 -4.23
N CYS A 188 -1.65 -11.12 -4.90
CA CYS A 188 -0.55 -11.85 -4.29
C CYS A 188 0.12 -11.04 -3.17
N GLU A 189 0.33 -9.75 -3.39
CA GLU A 189 0.85 -8.83 -2.36
C GLU A 189 -0.12 -8.74 -1.17
N MET A 190 -1.42 -8.58 -1.42
CA MET A 190 -2.43 -8.51 -0.35
C MET A 190 -2.53 -9.82 0.44
N LEU A 191 -2.54 -10.98 -0.23
CA LEU A 191 -2.54 -12.31 0.40
C LEU A 191 -1.28 -12.54 1.25
N SER A 192 -0.12 -12.11 0.74
CA SER A 192 1.16 -12.20 1.46
C SER A 192 1.22 -11.31 2.70
N ASN A 193 0.32 -10.33 2.83
CA ASN A 193 0.19 -9.48 4.01
C ASN A 193 -1.00 -9.88 4.91
N ALA A 194 -2.01 -10.54 4.33
CA ALA A 194 -3.21 -11.06 4.97
C ALA A 194 -2.98 -12.15 6.01
N TYR A 195 -1.91 -12.94 5.87
CA TYR A 195 -1.66 -14.21 6.57
C TYR A 195 -1.66 -14.16 8.12
N LYS A 196 -1.81 -12.99 8.74
CA LYS A 196 -1.92 -12.81 10.20
C LYS A 196 -3.34 -12.46 10.65
N ASP A 197 -4.34 -12.52 9.79
CA ASP A 197 -5.73 -12.13 10.07
C ASP A 197 -6.71 -12.95 9.20
N GLU A 198 -7.48 -13.84 9.82
CA GLU A 198 -8.32 -14.82 9.12
C GLU A 198 -9.48 -14.19 8.34
N ILE A 199 -10.07 -13.12 8.88
CA ILE A 199 -11.18 -12.42 8.22
C ILE A 199 -10.66 -11.70 6.97
N PHE A 200 -9.47 -11.09 7.08
CA PHE A 200 -8.83 -10.42 5.94
C PHE A 200 -8.47 -11.44 4.84
N LEU A 201 -7.98 -12.61 5.24
CA LEU A 201 -7.73 -13.71 4.30
C LEU A 201 -9.01 -14.13 3.57
N GLU A 202 -10.13 -14.28 4.26
CA GLU A 202 -11.40 -14.68 3.65
C GLU A 202 -11.89 -13.69 2.59
N SER A 203 -11.81 -12.39 2.86
CA SER A 203 -12.18 -11.34 1.90
C SER A 203 -11.25 -11.33 0.68
N CYS A 204 -9.93 -11.52 0.87
CA CYS A 204 -8.96 -11.67 -0.23
C CYS A 204 -9.32 -12.85 -1.14
N LEU A 205 -9.65 -13.98 -0.53
CA LEU A 205 -10.00 -15.21 -1.23
C LEU A 205 -11.35 -15.11 -1.96
N LYS A 206 -12.34 -14.42 -1.36
CA LYS A 206 -13.61 -14.07 -2.05
C LYS A 206 -13.36 -13.18 -3.26
N GLY A 207 -12.48 -12.19 -3.15
CA GLY A 207 -12.08 -11.37 -4.31
C GLY A 207 -11.33 -12.16 -5.37
N SER A 208 -10.47 -13.08 -4.94
CA SER A 208 -9.78 -14.01 -5.84
C SER A 208 -10.79 -14.82 -6.64
N ASN A 209 -11.86 -15.34 -6.03
CA ASN A 209 -12.91 -16.07 -6.75
C ASN A 209 -13.47 -15.30 -7.97
N ASN A 210 -13.72 -14.00 -7.83
CA ASN A 210 -14.23 -13.16 -8.92
C ASN A 210 -13.21 -13.00 -10.06
N ILE A 211 -11.92 -12.88 -9.73
CA ILE A 211 -10.81 -12.81 -10.71
C ILE A 211 -10.59 -14.18 -11.38
N LEU A 212 -10.72 -15.26 -10.60
CA LEU A 212 -10.48 -16.65 -11.01
C LEU A 212 -11.62 -17.27 -11.84
N VAL A 213 -12.79 -16.61 -11.96
CA VAL A 213 -13.84 -17.04 -12.91
C VAL A 213 -13.32 -17.03 -14.36
N ASN A 214 -12.32 -16.18 -14.66
CA ASN A 214 -11.66 -16.17 -15.96
C ASN A 214 -10.54 -17.23 -16.03
N SER A 215 -10.66 -18.18 -16.96
CA SER A 215 -9.75 -19.33 -17.05
C SER A 215 -8.30 -19.01 -17.38
N ALA A 216 -8.04 -17.91 -18.08
CA ALA A 216 -6.68 -17.46 -18.36
C ALA A 216 -6.03 -16.80 -17.13
N MET A 217 -6.79 -15.98 -16.40
CA MET A 217 -6.32 -15.35 -15.16
C MET A 217 -6.09 -16.37 -14.05
N ALA A 218 -6.95 -17.39 -13.94
CA ALA A 218 -6.78 -18.44 -12.95
C ALA A 218 -5.47 -19.21 -13.13
N LYS A 219 -5.12 -19.54 -14.37
CA LYS A 219 -3.85 -20.23 -14.67
C LYS A 219 -2.64 -19.38 -14.28
N ILE A 220 -2.63 -18.11 -14.68
CA ILE A 220 -1.54 -17.17 -14.37
C ILE A 220 -1.43 -16.95 -12.85
N PHE A 221 -2.55 -16.81 -12.15
CA PHE A 221 -2.58 -16.63 -10.70
C PHE A 221 -1.91 -17.81 -9.98
N PHE A 222 -2.30 -19.05 -10.30
CA PHE A 222 -1.71 -20.23 -9.66
C PHE A 222 -0.26 -20.50 -10.10
N GLU A 223 0.20 -19.99 -11.24
CA GLU A 223 1.61 -20.03 -11.64
C GLU A 223 2.46 -18.97 -10.89
N MET A 224 1.87 -17.83 -10.53
CA MET A 224 2.57 -16.72 -9.86
C MET A 224 2.58 -16.82 -8.34
N VAL A 225 1.62 -17.53 -7.75
CA VAL A 225 1.61 -17.82 -6.31
C VAL A 225 2.69 -18.88 -6.03
N ASP A 226 3.90 -18.43 -5.68
CA ASP A 226 5.04 -19.28 -5.34
C ASP A 226 4.80 -20.10 -4.05
N GLU A 227 5.52 -21.22 -3.88
CA GLU A 227 5.54 -22.04 -2.66
C GLU A 227 6.03 -21.25 -1.43
N SER A 228 6.61 -20.05 -1.61
CA SER A 228 6.95 -19.14 -0.52
C SER A 228 5.75 -18.44 0.13
N VAL A 229 4.58 -18.37 -0.55
CA VAL A 229 3.32 -17.89 0.04
C VAL A 229 2.76 -18.93 1.04
N VAL A 230 3.37 -20.11 1.09
CA VAL A 230 2.72 -21.39 1.39
C VAL A 230 3.51 -22.10 2.50
N TYR A 231 3.24 -21.75 3.76
CA TYR A 231 3.24 -22.67 4.93
C TYR A 231 2.53 -22.08 6.17
N SER A 232 2.11 -20.82 6.16
CA SER A 232 1.48 -20.17 7.32
C SER A 232 -0.04 -20.06 7.20
N GLY A 233 -0.77 -20.63 8.15
CA GLY A 233 -2.18 -20.28 8.42
C GLY A 233 -3.24 -20.91 7.51
N GLY A 234 -2.95 -22.03 6.83
CA GLY A 234 -3.94 -22.74 5.98
C GLY A 234 -4.32 -21.99 4.68
N VAL A 235 -3.59 -20.94 4.31
CA VAL A 235 -3.78 -20.18 3.07
C VAL A 235 -3.69 -21.10 1.86
N ILE A 236 -2.72 -22.01 1.87
CA ILE A 236 -2.52 -23.04 0.84
C ILE A 236 -3.76 -23.91 0.69
N ASP A 237 -4.29 -24.40 1.80
CA ASP A 237 -5.40 -25.35 1.78
C ASP A 237 -6.67 -24.65 1.30
N LYS A 238 -6.86 -23.39 1.69
CA LYS A 238 -7.94 -22.53 1.16
C LYS A 238 -7.74 -22.24 -0.35
N LEU A 239 -6.51 -21.97 -0.80
CA LEU A 239 -6.20 -21.78 -2.23
C LEU A 239 -6.35 -23.06 -3.06
N LYS A 240 -5.94 -24.21 -2.52
CA LYS A 240 -6.13 -25.54 -3.13
C LYS A 240 -7.61 -25.89 -3.22
N CYS A 241 -8.39 -25.64 -2.18
CA CYS A 241 -9.85 -25.80 -2.21
C CYS A 241 -10.49 -24.91 -3.29
N LEU A 242 -10.05 -23.66 -3.43
CA LEU A 242 -10.49 -22.78 -4.53
C LEU A 242 -10.08 -23.33 -5.91
N GLN A 243 -8.86 -23.87 -6.04
CA GLN A 243 -8.38 -24.48 -7.27
C GLN A 243 -9.17 -25.76 -7.63
N GLU A 244 -9.52 -26.58 -6.65
CA GLU A 244 -10.33 -27.80 -6.83
C GLU A 244 -11.77 -27.46 -7.25
N ASN A 245 -12.39 -26.48 -6.57
CA ASN A 245 -13.69 -25.94 -6.96
C ASN A 245 -13.63 -25.38 -8.39
N TYR A 246 -12.59 -24.62 -8.74
CA TYR A 246 -12.38 -24.11 -10.10
C TYR A 246 -12.28 -25.23 -11.14
N LYS A 247 -11.51 -26.30 -10.88
CA LYS A 247 -11.40 -27.47 -11.76
C LYS A 247 -12.76 -28.14 -11.97
N GLN A 248 -13.60 -28.22 -10.94
CA GLN A 248 -14.98 -28.69 -11.05
C GLN A 248 -15.83 -27.79 -11.96
N TYR A 249 -15.71 -26.46 -11.87
CA TYR A 249 -16.39 -25.51 -12.76
C TYR A 249 -15.92 -25.60 -14.22
N THR A 250 -14.61 -25.80 -14.46
CA THR A 250 -14.10 -26.00 -15.82
C THR A 250 -14.56 -27.32 -16.41
N LEU A 251 -14.59 -28.40 -15.61
CA LEU A 251 -15.11 -29.70 -16.02
C LEU A 251 -16.62 -29.65 -16.30
N THR A 252 -17.41 -28.93 -15.51
CA THR A 252 -18.87 -28.78 -15.77
C THR A 252 -19.17 -27.91 -16.99
N CYS A 253 -18.36 -26.90 -17.30
CA CYS A 253 -18.49 -26.11 -18.53
C CYS A 253 -18.06 -26.85 -19.81
N VAL A 254 -17.26 -27.92 -19.71
CA VAL A 254 -16.84 -28.75 -20.87
C VAL A 254 -17.88 -29.83 -21.23
N PHE A 255 -18.85 -30.12 -20.35
CA PHE A 255 -19.92 -31.11 -20.58
C PHE A 255 -21.29 -30.51 -20.93
N VAL A 256 -21.35 -29.27 -21.43
CA VAL A 256 -22.55 -28.73 -22.08
C VAL A 256 -22.23 -28.32 -23.52
N ARG A 257 -22.15 -29.33 -24.39
CA ARG A 257 -22.50 -29.24 -25.82
C ARG A 257 -23.09 -30.57 -26.26
#